data_AF-A0A953IM52-F1
#
_entry.id   AF-A0A953IM52-F1
#
_cell.length_a   1.000
_cell.length_b   1.000
_cell.length_c   1.000
_cell.angle_alpha   90.00
_cell.angle_beta   90.00
_cell.angle_gamma   90.00
#
_symmetry.space_group_name_H-M   'P 1'
#
loop_
_entity.id
_entity.type
_entity.pdbx_description
1 polymer ?
#
loop_
_entity_poly.entity_id
_entity_poly.type
_entity_poly.pdbx_seq_one_letter_code
_entity_poly.pdbx_strand_id
1 'polypeptide(L)'
;MKPNRPAFVPLDTDLADEKLESLAREKGVGTLQKPQRQGEQGPSVASPPLATIPEPPRSGATPRARMKPLNVELPDYVWTELKIRAAHRQTSVRHVILSALVKDGITIAEADMIEDGRRARGRDQLKALRG
;
A
#
# COMPACT_ATOMS: atom_id res chain seq x y z
N MET A 1 45.51 -4.13 -18.77
CA MET A 1 44.56 -5.23 -19.08
C MET A 1 43.19 -4.83 -18.53
N LYS A 2 42.16 -4.66 -19.37
CA LYS A 2 40.80 -4.30 -18.91
C LYS A 2 39.98 -5.60 -18.74
N PRO A 3 39.26 -5.80 -17.63
CA PRO A 3 38.46 -7.01 -17.43
C PRO A 3 37.25 -7.00 -18.37
N ASN A 4 37.13 -8.07 -19.16
CA ASN A 4 36.01 -8.33 -20.05
C ASN A 4 34.76 -8.64 -19.20
N ARG A 5 33.84 -7.69 -19.09
CA ARG A 5 32.55 -7.90 -18.41
C ARG A 5 31.66 -8.68 -19.38
N PRO A 6 31.10 -9.85 -18.99
CA PRO A 6 30.24 -10.60 -19.89
C PRO A 6 29.05 -9.73 -20.29
N ALA A 7 28.73 -9.76 -21.59
CA ALA A 7 27.58 -9.08 -22.14
C ALA A 7 26.31 -9.58 -21.43
N PHE A 8 25.37 -8.66 -21.21
CA PHE A 8 24.06 -8.98 -20.66
C PHE A 8 23.38 -10.01 -21.57
N VAL A 9 23.17 -11.22 -21.06
CA VAL A 9 22.43 -12.27 -21.76
C VAL A 9 20.94 -11.99 -21.54
N PRO A 10 20.17 -11.70 -22.60
CA PRO A 10 18.72 -11.60 -22.49
C PRO A 10 18.18 -12.95 -22.01
N LEU A 11 17.37 -12.94 -20.95
CA LEU A 11 16.67 -14.15 -20.52
C LEU A 11 15.65 -14.52 -21.58
N ASP A 12 15.71 -15.76 -22.07
CA ASP A 12 14.65 -16.35 -22.88
C ASP A 12 13.37 -16.32 -22.04
N THR A 13 12.40 -15.50 -22.46
CA THR A 13 11.19 -15.15 -21.72
C THR A 13 10.35 -16.38 -21.35
N ASP A 14 10.38 -17.39 -22.22
CA ASP A 14 9.44 -18.51 -22.14
C ASP A 14 9.87 -19.54 -21.07
N LEU A 15 11.18 -19.71 -20.83
CA LEU A 15 11.73 -20.59 -19.79
C LEU A 15 11.68 -19.96 -18.39
N ALA A 16 11.65 -18.63 -18.33
CA ALA A 16 11.55 -17.88 -17.08
C ALA A 16 10.13 -17.94 -16.49
N ASP A 17 9.12 -17.97 -17.36
CA ASP A 17 7.70 -17.97 -16.97
C ASP A 17 7.28 -19.28 -16.27
N GLU A 18 7.69 -20.44 -16.76
CA GLU A 18 7.37 -21.73 -16.12
C GLU A 18 7.99 -21.88 -14.72
N LYS A 19 9.21 -21.36 -14.55
CA LYS A 19 9.90 -21.35 -13.26
C LYS A 19 9.27 -20.36 -12.28
N LEU A 20 8.78 -19.23 -12.80
CA LEU A 20 8.04 -18.25 -12.01
C LEU A 20 6.69 -18.81 -11.55
N GLU A 21 5.97 -19.53 -12.42
CA GLU A 21 4.65 -20.07 -12.11
C GLU A 21 4.74 -21.22 -11.09
N SER A 22 5.74 -22.09 -11.20
CA SER A 22 6.00 -23.16 -10.22
C SER A 22 6.34 -22.59 -8.84
N LEU A 23 7.19 -21.56 -8.76
CA LEU A 23 7.46 -20.82 -7.52
C LEU A 23 6.21 -20.14 -6.95
N ALA A 24 5.37 -19.55 -7.79
CA ALA A 24 4.13 -18.91 -7.35
C ALA A 24 3.16 -19.94 -6.71
N ARG A 25 3.08 -21.15 -7.27
CA ARG A 25 2.27 -22.25 -6.71
C ARG A 25 2.85 -22.75 -5.38
N GLU A 26 4.17 -22.93 -5.30
CA GLU A 26 4.84 -23.35 -4.06
C GLU A 26 4.65 -22.32 -2.92
N LYS A 27 4.67 -21.03 -3.25
CA LYS A 27 4.47 -19.94 -2.28
C LYS A 27 2.99 -19.60 -2.01
N GLY A 28 2.05 -20.36 -2.58
CA GLY A 28 0.62 -20.17 -2.35
C GLY A 28 0.11 -18.81 -2.83
N VAL A 29 0.71 -18.24 -3.88
CA VAL A 29 0.27 -16.97 -4.45
C VAL A 29 -1.09 -17.19 -5.13
N GLY A 30 -2.16 -16.70 -4.50
CA GLY A 30 -3.50 -16.77 -5.06
C GLY A 30 -3.58 -16.01 -6.39
N THR A 31 -4.10 -16.65 -7.43
CA THR A 31 -4.28 -16.02 -8.74
C THR A 31 -5.55 -15.18 -8.75
N LEU A 32 -5.46 -13.97 -9.31
CA LEU A 32 -6.61 -13.10 -9.48
C LEU A 32 -7.52 -13.67 -10.59
N GLN A 33 -8.58 -14.38 -10.22
CA GLN A 33 -9.62 -14.78 -11.16
C GLN A 33 -10.29 -13.53 -11.73
N LYS A 34 -10.11 -13.30 -13.04
CA LYS A 34 -10.93 -12.35 -13.79
C LYS A 34 -12.34 -12.95 -13.86
N PRO A 35 -13.40 -12.25 -13.43
CA PRO A 35 -14.75 -12.74 -13.66
C PRO A 35 -14.97 -12.85 -15.16
N GLN A 36 -15.22 -14.07 -15.62
CA GLN A 36 -15.60 -14.36 -16.99
C GLN A 36 -16.87 -13.56 -17.30
N ARG A 37 -16.76 -12.57 -18.19
CA ARG A 37 -17.94 -11.85 -18.70
C ARG A 37 -18.80 -12.86 -19.45
N GLN A 38 -19.83 -13.34 -18.76
CA GLN A 38 -20.90 -14.14 -19.32
C GLN A 38 -21.74 -13.21 -20.20
N GLY A 39 -21.49 -13.26 -21.50
CA GLY A 39 -22.33 -12.61 -22.51
C GLY A 39 -23.51 -13.51 -22.86
N GLU A 40 -24.68 -12.87 -22.90
CA GLU A 40 -25.88 -13.23 -23.64
C GLU A 40 -26.86 -14.26 -23.02
N GLN A 41 -27.91 -13.76 -22.36
CA GLN A 41 -29.34 -13.86 -22.79
C GLN A 41 -30.33 -13.53 -21.65
N GLY A 42 -31.29 -12.62 -21.90
CA GLY A 42 -32.63 -12.59 -21.25
C GLY A 42 -32.81 -11.75 -19.98
N PRO A 43 -34.06 -11.35 -19.63
CA PRO A 43 -34.42 -9.98 -19.24
C PRO A 43 -34.21 -9.62 -17.77
N SER A 44 -34.13 -8.31 -17.54
CA SER A 44 -34.04 -7.64 -16.23
C SER A 44 -34.96 -8.27 -15.18
N VAL A 45 -34.35 -8.84 -14.14
CA VAL A 45 -35.00 -9.13 -12.86
C VAL A 45 -34.14 -8.51 -11.77
N ALA A 46 -34.84 -7.87 -10.84
CA ALA A 46 -34.37 -6.94 -9.84
C ALA A 46 -33.11 -7.36 -9.08
N SER A 47 -32.31 -6.35 -8.73
CA SER A 47 -31.20 -6.45 -7.78
C SER A 47 -31.65 -7.16 -6.49
N PRO A 48 -30.96 -8.22 -6.02
CA PRO A 48 -31.16 -8.69 -4.67
C PRO A 48 -30.61 -7.65 -3.67
N PRO A 49 -31.28 -7.48 -2.52
CA PRO A 49 -30.92 -6.45 -1.56
C PRO A 49 -29.52 -6.69 -1.00
N LEU A 50 -28.83 -5.58 -0.77
CA LEU A 50 -27.51 -5.46 -0.15
C LEU A 50 -27.40 -6.41 1.05
N ALA A 51 -26.74 -7.55 0.85
CA ALA A 51 -26.33 -8.40 1.95
C ALA A 51 -25.26 -7.64 2.73
N THR A 52 -25.66 -7.06 3.85
CA THR A 52 -24.76 -6.50 4.86
C THR A 52 -23.84 -7.61 5.33
N ILE A 53 -22.64 -7.70 4.76
CA ILE A 53 -21.58 -8.54 5.30
C ILE A 53 -21.17 -7.89 6.63
N PRO A 54 -21.31 -8.57 7.78
CA PRO A 54 -20.75 -8.08 9.03
C PRO A 54 -19.22 -8.04 8.86
N GLU A 55 -18.65 -6.85 8.93
CA GLU A 55 -17.20 -6.68 8.84
C GLU A 55 -16.54 -7.42 10.01
N PRO A 56 -15.59 -8.34 9.77
CA PRO A 56 -14.90 -9.02 10.88
C PRO A 56 -14.16 -7.98 11.72
N PRO A 57 -14.11 -8.12 13.05
CA PRO A 57 -13.35 -7.21 13.89
C PRO A 57 -11.90 -7.26 13.43
N ARG A 58 -11.42 -6.15 12.86
CA ARG A 58 -10.02 -5.96 12.45
C ARG A 58 -9.16 -5.88 13.71
N SER A 59 -8.97 -7.01 14.38
CA SER A 59 -8.06 -7.18 15.49
C SER A 59 -6.64 -6.98 14.96
N GLY A 60 -6.11 -5.79 15.13
CA GLY A 60 -4.86 -5.32 14.53
C GLY A 60 -4.90 -3.85 14.11
N ALA A 61 -6.06 -3.21 14.10
CA ALA A 61 -6.13 -1.76 13.97
C ALA A 61 -5.58 -1.12 15.26
N THR A 62 -4.53 -0.31 15.13
CA THR A 62 -4.12 0.61 16.18
C THR A 62 -5.36 1.38 16.66
N PRO A 63 -5.54 1.61 17.97
CA PRO A 63 -6.71 2.30 18.51
C PRO A 63 -6.71 3.76 18.02
N ARG A 64 -7.29 3.97 16.84
CA ARG A 64 -7.31 5.26 16.14
C ARG A 64 -8.72 5.82 16.17
N ALA A 65 -8.84 7.13 16.42
CA ALA A 65 -10.12 7.80 16.34
C ALA A 65 -10.69 7.75 14.90
N ARG A 66 -12.03 7.83 14.79
CA ARG A 66 -12.70 7.96 13.48
C ARG A 66 -12.21 9.23 12.79
N MET A 67 -11.69 9.08 11.57
CA MET A 67 -11.13 10.18 10.81
C MET A 67 -12.12 10.74 9.78
N LYS A 68 -12.03 12.05 9.54
CA LYS A 68 -12.69 12.72 8.41
C LYS A 68 -11.64 13.07 7.33
N PRO A 69 -11.98 12.98 6.03
CA PRO A 69 -11.10 13.46 4.97
C PRO A 69 -10.97 14.98 5.01
N LEU A 70 -9.78 15.49 4.71
CA LEU A 70 -9.48 16.91 4.62
C LEU A 70 -9.07 17.22 3.17
N ASN A 71 -9.90 18.01 2.48
CA ASN A 71 -9.62 18.51 1.14
C ASN A 71 -9.22 19.99 1.26
N VAL A 72 -8.01 20.35 0.85
CA VAL A 72 -7.47 21.71 0.93
C VAL A 72 -6.74 22.02 -0.36
N GLU A 73 -6.90 23.24 -0.85
CA GLU A 73 -6.13 23.76 -1.98
C GLU A 73 -4.85 24.40 -1.46
N LEU A 74 -3.71 23.99 -2.02
CA LEU A 74 -2.39 24.49 -1.66
C LEU A 74 -1.68 24.90 -2.95
N PRO A 75 -0.89 26.00 -2.93
CA PRO A 75 0.02 26.28 -4.03
C PRO A 75 1.01 25.12 -4.25
N ASP A 76 1.39 24.89 -5.50
CA ASP A 76 2.26 23.76 -5.89
C ASP A 76 3.60 23.74 -5.13
N TYR A 77 4.15 24.92 -4.85
CA TYR A 77 5.40 25.04 -4.10
C TYR A 77 5.26 24.55 -2.66
N VAL A 78 4.12 24.80 -2.01
CA VAL A 78 3.83 24.33 -0.65
C VAL A 78 3.65 22.81 -0.64
N TRP A 79 2.95 22.28 -1.64
CA TRP A 79 2.75 20.84 -1.77
C TRP A 79 4.07 20.08 -1.96
N THR A 80 4.97 20.66 -2.75
CA THR A 80 6.31 20.11 -2.99
C THR A 80 7.14 20.11 -1.71
N GLU A 81 7.18 21.24 -0.98
CA GLU A 81 7.82 21.36 0.33
C GLU A 81 7.31 20.30 1.33
N LEU A 82 5.99 20.11 1.42
CA LEU A 82 5.38 19.11 2.31
C LEU A 82 5.85 17.69 1.99
N LYS A 83 5.92 17.33 0.70
CA LYS A 83 6.41 16.02 0.25
C LYS A 83 7.89 15.83 0.57
N ILE A 84 8.73 16.85 0.34
CA ILE A 84 10.15 16.82 0.66
C ILE A 84 10.35 16.57 2.16
N ARG A 85 9.62 17.32 3.01
CA ARG A 85 9.69 17.15 4.47
C ARG A 85 9.24 15.75 4.91
N ALA A 86 8.18 15.22 4.32
CA ALA A 86 7.71 13.86 4.60
C ALA A 86 8.72 12.80 4.15
N ALA A 87 9.40 13.00 3.02
CA ALA A 87 10.46 12.11 2.55
C ALA A 87 11.66 12.12 3.51
N HIS A 88 12.16 13.31 3.89
CA HIS A 88 13.30 13.46 4.79
C HIS A 88 13.06 12.83 6.17
N ARG A 89 11.84 12.97 6.71
CA ARG A 89 11.45 12.39 8.00
C ARG A 89 11.04 10.92 7.91
N GLN A 90 10.99 10.34 6.71
CA GLN A 90 10.45 9.01 6.45
C GLN A 90 8.99 8.82 6.91
N THR A 91 8.22 9.91 7.04
CA THR A 91 6.81 9.89 7.45
C THR A 91 5.87 10.19 6.28
N SER A 92 4.56 10.26 6.56
CA SER A 92 3.56 10.69 5.58
C SER A 92 3.36 12.20 5.60
N VAL A 93 2.88 12.77 4.49
CA VAL A 93 2.46 14.18 4.43
C VAL A 93 1.41 14.49 5.48
N ARG A 94 0.49 13.54 5.72
CA ARG A 94 -0.48 13.64 6.81
C ARG A 94 0.18 13.86 8.16
N HIS A 95 1.19 13.05 8.50
CA HIS A 95 1.88 13.20 9.78
C HIS A 95 2.53 14.59 9.88
N VAL A 96 3.16 15.09 8.80
CA VAL A 96 3.72 16.45 8.76
C VAL A 96 2.65 17.52 9.02
N ILE A 97 1.46 17.38 8.44
CA ILE A 97 0.33 18.28 8.67
C ILE A 97 -0.13 18.22 10.13
N LEU A 98 -0.35 17.02 10.68
CA LEU A 98 -0.76 16.87 12.08
C LEU A 98 0.30 17.43 13.04
N SER A 99 1.60 17.23 12.78
CA SER A 99 2.66 17.86 13.56
C SER A 99 2.62 19.39 13.51
N ALA A 100 2.25 19.97 12.36
CA ALA A 100 2.11 21.42 12.24
C ALA A 100 0.91 21.94 13.06
N LEU A 101 -0.22 21.21 13.04
CA LEU A 101 -1.39 21.53 13.85
C LEU A 101 -1.08 21.46 15.36
N VAL A 102 -0.28 20.49 15.80
CA VAL A 102 0.18 20.43 17.20
C VAL A 102 1.02 21.64 17.56
N LYS A 103 1.89 22.11 16.66
CA LYS A 103 2.70 23.33 16.88
C LYS A 103 1.86 24.59 16.92
N ASP A 104 0.72 24.59 16.23
CA ASP A 104 -0.28 25.67 16.27
C ASP A 104 -1.14 25.61 17.55
N GLY A 105 -0.92 24.61 18.42
CA GLY A 105 -1.59 24.47 19.71
C GLY A 105 -2.77 23.49 19.72
N ILE A 106 -3.04 22.79 18.62
CA ILE A 106 -4.12 21.80 18.57
C ILE A 106 -3.67 20.52 19.28
N THR A 107 -4.42 20.11 20.31
CA THR A 107 -4.16 18.84 21.01
C THR A 107 -4.58 17.66 20.14
N ILE A 108 -3.63 16.77 19.82
CA ILE A 108 -3.85 15.54 19.06
C ILE A 108 -3.36 14.37 19.90
N ALA A 109 -4.16 13.31 20.00
CA ALA A 109 -3.76 12.11 20.72
C ALA A 109 -2.55 11.44 20.06
N GLU A 110 -1.63 10.91 20.85
CA GLU A 110 -0.44 10.22 20.36
C GLU A 110 -0.81 9.00 19.48
N ALA A 111 -1.91 8.32 19.83
CA ALA A 111 -2.44 7.21 19.06
C ALA A 111 -2.89 7.60 17.64
N ASP A 112 -3.16 8.89 17.38
CA ASP A 112 -3.51 9.39 16.05
C ASP A 112 -2.29 9.90 15.26
N MET A 113 -1.17 10.14 15.95
CA MET A 113 0.13 10.57 15.42
C MET A 113 0.95 9.45 14.79
N ILE A 114 0.28 8.47 14.18
CA ILE A 114 0.91 7.31 13.55
C ILE A 114 1.71 7.75 12.33
N GLU A 115 3.02 7.56 12.38
CA GLU A 115 3.89 7.56 11.22
C GLU A 115 3.46 6.43 10.28
N ASP A 116 3.30 6.71 8.99
CA ASP A 116 2.83 5.70 8.05
C ASP A 116 3.90 4.61 7.86
N GLY A 117 3.77 3.55 8.67
CA GLY A 117 4.68 2.40 8.77
C GLY A 117 4.81 1.57 7.49
N ARG A 118 4.11 1.93 6.40
CA ARG A 118 4.38 1.39 5.06
C ARG A 118 5.87 1.50 4.66
N ARG A 119 6.62 2.49 5.20
CA ARG A 119 8.07 2.64 5.01
C ARG A 119 8.94 1.90 6.05
N ALA A 120 8.37 1.50 7.18
CA ALA A 120 9.07 0.74 8.22
C ALA A 120 9.09 -0.78 7.94
N ARG A 121 8.08 -1.29 7.21
CA ARG A 121 7.92 -2.74 6.91
C ARG A 121 9.09 -3.38 6.15
N GLY A 122 9.94 -2.61 5.47
CA GLY A 122 11.15 -3.13 4.85
C GLY A 122 12.28 -3.45 5.83
N ARG A 123 12.31 -2.83 7.02
CA ARG A 123 13.36 -3.06 8.03
C ARG A 123 13.02 -4.17 9.02
N ASP A 124 11.75 -4.32 9.39
CA ASP A 124 11.34 -5.35 10.34
C ASP A 124 11.30 -6.76 9.73
N GLN A 125 10.98 -6.90 8.43
CA GLN A 125 11.05 -8.19 7.74
C GLN A 125 12.49 -8.72 7.62
N LEU A 126 13.49 -7.82 7.53
CA LEU A 126 14.91 -8.18 7.50
C LEU A 126 15.45 -8.60 8.88
N LYS A 127 14.85 -8.12 9.99
CA LYS A 127 15.17 -8.60 11.34
C LYS A 127 14.51 -9.94 11.65
N ALA A 128 13.28 -10.17 11.18
CA ALA A 128 12.55 -11.42 11.40
C ALA A 128 13.15 -12.63 10.65
N LEU A 129 13.92 -12.41 9.57
CA LEU A 129 14.63 -13.46 8.84
C LEU A 129 16.05 -13.78 9.38
N ARG A 130 16.49 -13.10 10.44
CA ARG A 130 17.85 -13.24 11.00
C ARG A 130 17.87 -13.65 12.48
N GLY A 131 16.72 -14.08 13.01
CA GLY A 131 16.55 -14.65 14.35
C GLY A 131 16.23 -16.12 14.28
#